data_AF-A0A559JR71-F1
#
_entry.id   AF-A0A559JR71-F1
#
_cell.length_a   1.000
_cell.length_b   1.000
_cell.length_c   1.000
_cell.angle_alpha   90.00
_cell.angle_beta   90.00
_cell.angle_gamma   90.00
#
_symmetry.space_group_name_H-M   'P 1'
#
loop_
_entity.id
_entity.type
_entity.pdbx_description
1 polymer ?
#
loop_
_entity_poly.entity_id
_entity_poly.type
_entity_poly.pdbx_seq_one_letter_code
_entity_poly.pdbx_strand_id
1 'polypeptide(L)'
;MRKEAQSYKSLQDALVLIRKAVEGEREDELFYDYLISVAPSQEEKEIIQSIRDDERKHNRMFRSMYQDLTGQTITAPEEVAFEKPKSYADGIRRALFGELAAVERYRDIRAGLPDRYHRDMVFEIITDELKHAAKYNYILTLGSSKVNKK
;
A
#
# COMPACT_ATOMS: atom_id res chain seq x y z
N MET A 1 -12.90 36.69 -5.84
CA MET A 1 -12.45 35.35 -6.27
C MET A 1 -11.29 34.93 -5.37
N ARG A 2 -11.44 33.90 -4.53
CA ARG A 2 -10.28 33.33 -3.83
C ARG A 2 -9.39 32.68 -4.90
N LYS A 3 -8.14 33.11 -5.04
CA LYS A 3 -7.14 32.32 -5.77
C LYS A 3 -7.12 30.94 -5.11
N GLU A 4 -7.44 29.89 -5.85
CA GLU A 4 -7.15 28.54 -5.39
C GLU A 4 -5.67 28.48 -5.04
N ALA A 5 -5.35 28.08 -3.81
CA ALA A 5 -3.97 27.93 -3.39
C ALA A 5 -3.35 26.85 -4.28
N GLN A 6 -2.32 27.24 -5.04
CA GLN A 6 -1.63 26.34 -5.94
C GLN A 6 -1.00 25.20 -5.10
N SER A 7 -1.40 23.96 -5.38
CA SER A 7 -0.80 22.79 -4.75
C SER A 7 0.62 22.55 -5.28
N TYR A 8 1.47 21.92 -4.46
CA TYR A 8 2.83 21.55 -4.86
C TYR A 8 2.88 20.30 -5.76
N LYS A 9 1.72 19.69 -6.05
CA LYS A 9 1.54 18.61 -7.02
C LYS A 9 0.38 18.94 -7.95
N SER A 10 0.51 18.54 -9.21
CA SER A 10 -0.56 18.67 -10.19
C SER A 10 -1.45 17.44 -10.21
N LEU A 11 -2.64 17.56 -10.82
CA LEU A 11 -3.50 16.40 -11.10
C LEU A 11 -2.79 15.38 -11.98
N GLN A 12 -1.98 15.82 -12.96
CA GLN A 12 -1.23 14.92 -13.82
C GLN A 12 -0.23 14.07 -13.03
N ASP A 13 0.47 14.67 -12.05
CA ASP A 13 1.37 13.93 -11.16
C ASP A 13 0.62 12.88 -10.36
N ALA A 14 -0.55 13.24 -9.80
CA ALA A 14 -1.39 12.32 -9.06
C ALA A 14 -1.86 11.14 -9.93
N LEU A 15 -2.31 11.38 -11.16
CA LEU A 15 -2.77 10.34 -12.08
C LEU A 15 -1.65 9.34 -12.43
N VAL A 16 -0.42 9.82 -12.63
CA VAL A 16 0.75 8.95 -12.86
C VAL A 16 1.01 8.05 -11.65
N LEU A 17 0.93 8.60 -10.44
CA LEU A 17 1.16 7.85 -9.21
C LEU A 17 0.04 6.85 -8.91
N ILE A 18 -1.22 7.22 -9.17
CA ILE A 18 -2.38 6.31 -9.06
C ILE A 18 -2.21 5.12 -10.01
N ARG A 19 -1.82 5.38 -11.28
CA ARG A 19 -1.58 4.32 -12.25
C ARG A 19 -0.51 3.34 -11.75
N LYS A 20 0.62 3.85 -11.26
CA LYS A 20 1.71 3.03 -10.71
C LYS A 20 1.26 2.19 -9.51
N ALA A 21 0.42 2.75 -8.63
CA ALA A 21 -0.13 2.01 -7.48
C ALA A 21 -0.99 0.83 -7.93
N VAL A 22 -1.78 0.99 -9.01
CA VAL A 22 -2.61 -0.09 -9.57
C VAL A 22 -1.77 -1.13 -10.31
N GLU A 23 -0.74 -0.71 -11.05
CA GLU A 23 0.12 -1.62 -11.84
C GLU A 23 0.97 -2.56 -10.97
N GLY A 24 1.27 -2.20 -9.72
CA GLY A 24 2.03 -3.03 -8.78
C GLY A 24 1.22 -4.17 -8.11
N GLU A 25 -0.11 -4.14 -8.22
CA GLU A 25 -1.03 -5.02 -7.48
C GLU A 25 -0.70 -6.51 -7.63
N ARG A 26 -0.32 -6.94 -8.83
CA ARG A 26 -0.06 -8.36 -9.09
C ARG A 26 1.18 -8.86 -8.33
N GLU A 27 2.21 -8.03 -8.21
CA GLU A 27 3.41 -8.38 -7.42
C GLU A 27 3.06 -8.42 -5.93
N ASP A 28 2.27 -7.45 -5.46
CA ASP A 28 1.83 -7.36 -4.07
C ASP A 28 1.00 -8.59 -3.66
N GLU A 29 0.06 -9.04 -4.48
CA GLU A 29 -0.71 -10.27 -4.21
C GLU A 29 0.18 -11.49 -4.00
N LEU A 30 1.14 -11.72 -4.90
CA LEU A 30 2.09 -12.82 -4.80
C LEU A 30 2.97 -12.69 -3.54
N PHE A 31 3.34 -11.46 -3.19
CA PHE A 31 4.12 -11.16 -2.00
C PHE A 31 3.35 -11.46 -0.72
N TYR A 32 2.09 -11.03 -0.60
CA TYR A 32 1.26 -11.34 0.56
C TYR A 32 1.00 -12.84 0.70
N ASP A 33 0.66 -13.52 -0.40
CA ASP A 33 0.43 -14.97 -0.38
C ASP A 33 1.68 -15.74 0.07
N TYR A 34 2.87 -15.30 -0.38
CA TYR A 34 4.13 -15.81 0.14
C TYR A 34 4.27 -15.57 1.64
N LEU A 35 4.14 -14.33 2.12
CA LEU A 35 4.31 -14.01 3.55
C LEU A 35 3.35 -14.79 4.44
N ILE A 36 2.09 -14.93 4.05
CA ILE A 36 1.08 -15.72 4.77
C ILE A 36 1.47 -17.20 4.81
N SER A 37 2.00 -17.74 3.70
CA SER A 37 2.38 -19.16 3.62
C SER A 37 3.54 -19.53 4.55
N VAL A 38 4.47 -18.58 4.79
CA VAL A 38 5.67 -18.83 5.61
C VAL A 38 5.58 -18.22 7.03
N ALA A 39 4.51 -17.51 7.35
CA ALA A 39 4.33 -16.90 8.67
C ALA A 39 4.29 -17.99 9.78
N PRO A 40 5.08 -17.82 10.86
CA PRO A 40 5.33 -18.87 11.85
C PRO A 40 4.22 -19.03 12.89
N SER A 41 3.24 -18.13 12.95
CA SER A 41 2.12 -18.21 13.89
C SER A 41 0.81 -17.80 13.23
N GLN A 42 -0.31 -18.25 13.82
CA GLN A 42 -1.64 -17.90 13.34
C GLN A 42 -1.94 -16.40 13.50
N GLU A 43 -1.49 -15.79 14.60
CA GLU A 43 -1.62 -14.35 14.84
C GLU A 43 -0.93 -13.53 13.72
N GLU A 44 0.29 -13.91 13.34
CA GLU A 44 1.00 -13.24 12.25
C GLU A 44 0.30 -13.41 10.89
N LYS A 45 -0.25 -14.60 10.61
CA LYS A 45 -1.05 -14.84 9.40
C LYS A 45 -2.27 -13.95 9.33
N GLU A 46 -3.03 -13.84 10.43
CA GLU A 46 -4.23 -13.02 10.50
C GLU A 46 -3.91 -11.53 10.33
N ILE A 47 -2.82 -11.06 10.93
CA ILE A 47 -2.34 -9.69 10.73
C ILE A 47 -2.05 -9.44 9.25
N ILE A 48 -1.25 -10.30 8.60
CA ILE A 48 -0.87 -10.12 7.18
C ILE A 48 -2.10 -10.24 6.26
N GLN A 49 -3.03 -11.16 6.55
CA GLN A 49 -4.29 -11.28 5.82
C GLN A 49 -5.13 -10.01 5.90
N SER A 50 -5.23 -9.41 7.10
CA SER A 50 -5.98 -8.16 7.27
C SER A 50 -5.38 -7.00 6.47
N ILE A 51 -4.04 -6.93 6.35
CA ILE A 51 -3.35 -5.93 5.54
C ILE A 51 -3.64 -6.16 4.05
N ARG A 52 -3.49 -7.41 3.57
CA ARG A 52 -3.80 -7.76 2.17
C ARG A 52 -5.23 -7.40 1.77
N ASP A 53 -6.19 -7.58 2.68
CA ASP A 53 -7.60 -7.29 2.39
C ASP A 53 -7.87 -5.77 2.34
N ASP A 54 -7.16 -4.97 3.17
CA ASP A 54 -7.12 -3.51 3.07
C ASP A 54 -6.47 -3.08 1.74
N GLU A 55 -5.35 -3.68 1.32
CA GLU A 55 -4.71 -3.36 0.03
C GLU A 55 -5.58 -3.65 -1.19
N ARG A 56 -6.33 -4.76 -1.17
CA ARG A 56 -7.32 -5.05 -2.22
C ARG A 56 -8.41 -3.98 -2.29
N LYS A 57 -8.78 -3.40 -1.15
CA LYS A 57 -9.70 -2.27 -1.11
C LYS A 57 -9.03 -1.00 -1.64
N HIS A 58 -7.79 -0.70 -1.25
CA HIS A 58 -7.03 0.44 -1.76
C HIS A 58 -6.91 0.41 -3.28
N ASN A 59 -6.62 -0.76 -3.85
CA ASN A 59 -6.55 -0.94 -5.30
C ASN A 59 -7.89 -0.60 -5.98
N ARG A 60 -9.01 -1.12 -5.47
CA ARG A 60 -10.35 -0.79 -5.98
C ARG A 60 -10.64 0.71 -5.89
N MET A 61 -10.24 1.36 -4.79
CA MET A 61 -10.39 2.80 -4.60
C MET A 61 -9.57 3.59 -5.63
N PHE A 62 -8.31 3.21 -5.87
CA PHE A 62 -7.46 3.86 -6.88
C PHE A 62 -7.98 3.65 -8.31
N ARG A 63 -8.49 2.46 -8.65
CA ARG A 63 -9.13 2.20 -9.95
C ARG A 63 -10.37 3.06 -10.16
N SER A 64 -11.26 3.12 -9.16
CA SER A 64 -12.46 3.98 -9.22
C SER A 64 -12.05 5.44 -9.39
N MET A 65 -11.15 5.94 -8.56
CA MET A 65 -10.67 7.32 -8.61
C MET A 65 -10.05 7.66 -9.97
N TYR A 66 -9.23 6.77 -10.53
CA TYR A 66 -8.65 6.98 -11.86
C TYR A 66 -9.73 7.06 -12.94
N GLN A 67 -10.73 6.17 -12.88
CA GLN A 67 -11.86 6.17 -13.81
C GLN A 67 -12.73 7.42 -13.66
N ASP A 68 -13.02 7.85 -12.44
CA ASP A 68 -13.83 9.03 -12.16
C ASP A 68 -13.16 10.32 -12.67
N LEU A 69 -11.83 10.40 -12.56
CA LEU A 69 -11.04 11.57 -12.99
C LEU A 69 -10.72 11.61 -14.48
N THR A 70 -10.67 10.46 -15.16
CA THR A 70 -10.17 10.37 -16.54
C THR A 70 -11.15 9.77 -17.55
N GLY A 71 -12.19 9.08 -17.08
CA GLY A 71 -13.08 8.25 -17.89
C GLY A 71 -12.45 6.95 -18.40
N GLN A 72 -11.21 6.64 -18.00
CA GLN A 72 -10.46 5.47 -18.48
C GLN A 72 -10.26 4.44 -17.36
N THR A 73 -10.16 3.16 -17.72
CA THR A 73 -9.79 2.09 -16.80
C THR A 73 -8.30 1.74 -16.93
N ILE A 74 -7.70 1.28 -15.83
CA ILE A 74 -6.30 0.78 -15.84
C ILE A 74 -6.33 -0.74 -16.02
N THR A 75 -5.61 -1.24 -17.02
CA THR A 75 -5.33 -2.67 -17.16
C THR A 75 -3.97 -2.95 -16.53
N ALA A 76 -3.94 -3.77 -15.47
CA ALA A 76 -2.68 -4.19 -14.86
C ALA A 76 -2.09 -5.36 -15.65
N PRO A 77 -0.76 -5.50 -15.72
CA PRO A 77 -0.12 -6.65 -16.33
C PRO A 77 -0.45 -7.95 -15.57
N GLU A 78 -0.76 -9.03 -16.30
CA GLU A 78 -1.06 -10.34 -15.71
C GLU A 78 0.22 -11.07 -15.24
N GLU A 79 1.33 -10.85 -15.94
CA GLU A 79 2.62 -11.47 -15.66
C GLU A 79 3.59 -10.46 -15.04
N VAL A 80 4.06 -10.77 -13.84
CA VAL A 80 5.11 -10.03 -13.14
C VAL A 80 6.14 -11.02 -12.61
N ALA A 81 7.41 -10.64 -12.66
CA ALA A 81 8.47 -11.41 -12.03
C ALA A 81 8.42 -11.20 -10.52
N PHE A 82 8.14 -12.26 -9.77
CA PHE A 82 8.12 -12.21 -8.31
C PHE A 82 9.43 -12.77 -7.72
N GLU A 83 10.17 -11.92 -7.01
CA GLU A 83 11.35 -12.34 -6.24
C GLU A 83 11.00 -12.57 -4.77
N LYS A 84 11.21 -13.81 -4.31
CA LYS A 84 10.99 -14.17 -2.90
C LYS A 84 12.02 -13.49 -2.00
N PRO A 85 11.61 -12.95 -0.84
CA PRO A 85 12.52 -12.54 0.21
C PRO A 85 13.47 -13.67 0.65
N LYS A 86 14.67 -13.27 1.08
CA LYS A 86 15.69 -14.20 1.61
C LYS A 86 15.25 -14.91 2.89
N SER A 87 14.42 -14.26 3.69
CA SER A 87 13.80 -14.82 4.89
C SER A 87 12.46 -14.14 5.15
N TYR A 88 11.62 -14.77 5.99
CA TYR A 88 10.37 -14.16 6.44
C TYR A 88 10.61 -12.80 7.10
N ALA A 89 11.63 -12.68 7.96
CA ALA A 89 11.95 -11.41 8.61
C ALA A 89 12.41 -10.32 7.62
N ASP A 90 13.13 -10.70 6.55
CA ASP A 90 13.46 -9.77 5.46
C ASP A 90 12.21 -9.36 4.68
N GLY A 91 11.27 -10.28 4.49
CA GLY A 91 9.97 -10.02 3.88
C GLY A 91 9.16 -9.01 4.70
N ILE A 92 9.05 -9.19 6.02
CA ILE A 92 8.38 -8.24 6.91
C ILE A 92 9.06 -6.87 6.89
N ARG A 93 10.40 -6.82 6.88
CA ARG A 93 11.13 -5.54 6.74
C ARG A 93 10.89 -4.86 5.40
N ARG A 94 10.86 -5.62 4.29
CA ARG A 94 10.51 -5.12 2.96
C ARG A 94 9.09 -4.53 2.96
N ALA A 95 8.13 -5.26 3.52
CA ALA A 95 6.74 -4.81 3.62
C ALA A 95 6.62 -3.51 4.43
N LEU A 96 7.20 -3.47 5.63
CA LEU A 96 7.22 -2.28 6.50
C LEU A 96 7.71 -1.02 5.77
N PHE A 97 8.87 -1.09 5.11
CA PHE A 97 9.40 0.06 4.38
C PHE A 97 8.63 0.36 3.09
N GLY A 98 7.96 -0.65 2.51
CA GLY A 98 6.98 -0.48 1.45
C GLY A 98 5.83 0.43 1.89
N GLU A 99 5.23 0.16 3.06
CA GLU A 99 4.11 0.96 3.59
C GLU A 99 4.53 2.39 3.90
N LEU A 100 5.73 2.58 4.47
CA LEU A 100 6.26 3.92 4.73
C LEU A 100 6.52 4.70 3.43
N ALA A 101 7.02 4.05 2.38
CA ALA A 101 7.17 4.67 1.07
C ALA A 101 5.81 4.95 0.40
N ALA A 102 4.81 4.11 0.64
CA ALA A 102 3.44 4.32 0.18
C ALA A 102 2.83 5.57 0.82
N VAL A 103 3.05 5.81 2.12
CA VAL A 103 2.64 7.06 2.79
C VAL A 103 3.19 8.29 2.08
N GLU A 104 4.48 8.32 1.74
CA GLU A 104 5.10 9.44 1.02
C GLU A 104 4.45 9.64 -0.35
N ARG A 105 4.30 8.55 -1.11
CA ARG A 105 3.69 8.56 -2.45
C ARG A 105 2.25 9.04 -2.43
N TYR A 106 1.45 8.57 -1.47
CA TYR A 106 0.03 8.86 -1.40
C TYR A 106 -0.23 10.28 -0.88
N ARG A 107 0.68 10.86 -0.08
CA ARG A 107 0.65 12.30 0.24
C ARG A 107 0.78 13.16 -1.02
N ASP A 108 1.63 12.76 -1.97
CA ASP A 108 1.77 13.43 -3.26
C ASP A 108 0.52 13.27 -4.13
N ILE A 109 -0.08 12.08 -4.19
CA ILE A 109 -1.38 11.88 -4.86
C ILE A 109 -2.42 12.83 -4.27
N ARG A 110 -2.58 12.81 -2.94
CA ARG A 110 -3.56 13.63 -2.24
C ARG A 110 -3.37 15.13 -2.49
N ALA A 111 -2.13 15.58 -2.64
CA ALA A 111 -1.84 16.97 -2.94
C ALA A 111 -2.28 17.37 -4.37
N GLY A 112 -2.19 16.46 -5.34
CA GLY A 112 -2.57 16.73 -6.73
C GLY A 112 -4.07 16.62 -7.04
N LEU A 113 -4.87 16.06 -6.12
CA LEU A 113 -6.31 15.84 -6.33
C LEU A 113 -7.14 17.14 -6.21
N PRO A 114 -8.11 17.37 -7.11
CA PRO A 114 -8.81 18.66 -7.21
C PRO A 114 -9.94 18.81 -6.18
N ASP A 115 -10.57 17.71 -5.78
CA ASP A 115 -11.77 17.73 -4.95
C ASP A 115 -11.55 17.01 -3.61
N ARG A 116 -12.45 17.31 -2.67
CA ARG A 116 -12.38 16.76 -1.31
C ARG A 116 -12.70 15.27 -1.27
N TYR A 117 -13.59 14.79 -2.11
CA TYR A 117 -14.06 13.40 -2.07
C TYR A 117 -12.89 12.44 -2.30
N HIS A 118 -12.14 12.62 -3.40
CA HIS A 118 -10.96 11.80 -3.66
C HIS A 118 -9.84 12.05 -2.64
N ARG A 119 -9.69 13.27 -2.13
CA ARG A 119 -8.68 13.58 -1.09
C ARG A 119 -8.95 12.90 0.25
N ASP A 120 -10.21 12.72 0.61
CA ASP A 120 -10.62 12.03 1.83
C ASP A 120 -10.45 10.50 1.64
N MET A 121 -10.70 9.97 0.44
CA MET A 121 -10.35 8.58 0.09
C MET A 121 -8.84 8.30 0.21
N VAL A 122 -7.98 9.16 -0.34
CA VAL A 122 -6.51 8.95 -0.19
C VAL A 122 -6.06 9.15 1.25
N PHE A 123 -6.75 9.99 2.03
CA PHE A 123 -6.43 10.14 3.45
C PHE A 123 -6.69 8.84 4.23
N GLU A 124 -7.80 8.15 3.94
CA GLU A 124 -8.08 6.82 4.50
C GLU A 124 -6.95 5.83 4.19
N ILE A 125 -6.55 5.73 2.91
CA ILE A 125 -5.44 4.86 2.47
C ILE A 125 -4.15 5.20 3.24
N ILE A 126 -3.76 6.48 3.32
CA ILE A 126 -2.55 6.91 4.06
C ILE A 126 -2.61 6.45 5.53
N THR A 127 -3.77 6.58 6.18
CA THR A 127 -3.90 6.16 7.58
C THR A 127 -3.87 4.65 7.75
N ASP A 128 -4.39 3.91 6.76
CA ASP A 128 -4.28 2.46 6.72
C ASP A 128 -2.82 2.01 6.52
N GLU A 129 -2.02 2.68 5.67
CA GLU A 129 -0.59 2.34 5.54
C GLU A 129 0.23 2.59 6.81
N LEU A 130 -0.09 3.65 7.56
CA LEU A 130 0.53 3.86 8.88
C LEU A 130 0.14 2.77 9.87
N LYS A 131 -1.11 2.30 9.83
CA LYS A 131 -1.60 1.17 10.61
C LYS A 131 -0.90 -0.14 10.19
N HIS A 132 -0.66 -0.35 8.89
CA HIS A 132 0.07 -1.51 8.35
C HIS A 132 1.53 -1.52 8.83
N ALA A 133 2.23 -0.38 8.73
CA ALA A 133 3.58 -0.24 9.26
C ALA A 133 3.66 -0.55 10.77
N ALA A 134 2.68 -0.09 11.55
CA ALA A 134 2.61 -0.41 12.98
C ALA A 134 2.43 -1.93 13.24
N LYS A 135 1.55 -2.58 12.46
CA LYS A 135 1.35 -4.04 12.51
C LYS A 135 2.65 -4.81 12.17
N TYR A 136 3.39 -4.40 11.14
CA TYR A 136 4.66 -5.05 10.79
C TYR A 136 5.75 -4.86 11.86
N ASN A 137 5.81 -3.67 12.48
CA ASN A 137 6.69 -3.47 13.64
C ASN A 137 6.35 -4.44 14.77
N TYR A 138 5.06 -4.67 15.06
CA TYR A 138 4.63 -5.66 16.05
C TYR A 138 5.07 -7.09 15.68
N ILE A 139 4.96 -7.51 14.41
CA ILE A 139 5.47 -8.83 13.97
C ILE A 139 6.98 -8.97 14.22
N LEU A 140 7.77 -7.93 13.94
CA LEU A 140 9.23 -7.96 14.16
C LEU A 140 9.60 -8.04 15.65
N THR A 141 8.84 -7.41 16.54
CA THR A 141 9.09 -7.48 17.98
C THR A 141 8.69 -8.83 18.58
N LEU A 142 7.63 -9.46 18.06
CA LEU A 142 7.25 -10.85 18.40
C LEU A 142 8.38 -11.82 18.08
N GLY A 143 8.99 -11.70 16.89
CA GLY A 143 10.13 -12.53 16.48
C GLY A 143 11.36 -12.34 17.36
N SER A 144 11.68 -11.09 17.71
CA SER A 144 12.83 -10.74 18.55
C SER A 144 12.71 -11.29 19.98
N SER A 145 11.48 -11.33 20.51
CA SER A 145 11.19 -11.85 21.86
C SER A 145 11.35 -13.36 21.97
N LYS A 146 11.22 -14.10 20.86
CA LYS A 146 11.42 -15.56 20.80
C LYS A 146 12.90 -15.95 20.80
N VAL A 147 13.79 -15.09 20.29
CA VAL A 147 15.24 -15.35 20.26
C VAL A 147 15.89 -15.17 21.64
N ASN A 148 15.38 -14.26 22.46
CA ASN A 148 15.93 -13.94 23.80
C ASN A 148 15.43 -14.85 24.94
N LYS A 149 14.70 -15.93 24.64
CA LYS A 149 14.25 -16.92 25.63
C LYS A 149 15.08 -18.22 25.61
N LYS A 150 16.31 -18.18 25.09
CA LYS A 150 17.28 -19.28 25.18
C LYS A 150 18.30 -19.03 26.28
#